data_AF-A0A7W0QRV4-F1
#
_entry.id   AF-A0A7W0QRV4-F1
#
_cell.length_a   1.000
_cell.length_b   1.000
_cell.length_c   1.000
_cell.angle_alpha   90.00
_cell.angle_beta   90.00
_cell.angle_gamma   90.00
#
_symmetry.space_group_name_H-M   'P 1'
#
loop_
_entity.id
_entity.type
_entity.pdbx_description
1 polymer ?
#
loop_
_entity_poly.entity_id
_entity_poly.type
_entity_poly.pdbx_seq_one_letter_code
_entity_poly.pdbx_strand_id
1 'polypeptide(L)'
;MIATTPTEERTSIDWMHDLAEASVRARKERKPILIDIFQDDCGGCDKLDDVTFADPALAQAIAARFVPLKLDLFQDREFTRQHQVFWTPTILIADHSAKVRYTSVNYLPPAEFLDILNIGEGLAAMRWQGYDKAINLFNGVRDRTPDGPLTPEAIYWRGIAAYFRGGKSSSSANSEWAELLERFPDSIWAKRIP
;
A
#
# COMPACT_ATOMS: atom_id res chain seq x y z
N MET A 1 45.49 6.02 7.98
CA MET A 1 44.43 5.33 7.21
C MET A 1 43.15 6.08 7.48
N ILE A 2 42.63 6.85 6.52
CA ILE A 2 41.39 7.60 6.67
C ILE A 2 40.28 6.64 6.27
N ALA A 3 39.43 6.26 7.22
CA ALA A 3 38.25 5.45 6.94
C ALA A 3 37.26 6.31 6.15
N THR A 4 37.01 5.94 4.90
CA THR A 4 35.93 6.51 4.09
C THR A 4 34.61 5.99 4.63
N THR A 5 33.82 6.84 5.27
CA THR A 5 32.44 6.53 5.63
C THR A 5 31.66 6.24 4.34
N PRO A 6 30.82 5.19 4.27
CA PRO A 6 29.97 4.97 3.11
C PRO A 6 29.06 6.18 2.95
N THR A 7 29.09 6.82 1.78
CA THR A 7 28.09 7.80 1.39
C THR A 7 26.75 7.07 1.35
N GLU A 8 25.83 7.38 2.27
CA GLU A 8 24.44 6.91 2.16
C GLU A 8 23.90 7.39 0.82
N GLU A 9 23.70 6.47 -0.13
CA GLU A 9 23.00 6.77 -1.36
C GLU A 9 21.61 7.25 -0.98
N ARG A 10 21.33 8.53 -1.27
CA ARG A 10 19.97 9.07 -1.19
C ARG A 10 19.10 8.24 -2.11
N THR A 11 18.30 7.34 -1.53
CA THR A 11 17.38 6.51 -2.29
C THR A 11 16.22 7.40 -2.70
N SER A 12 16.26 7.93 -3.92
CA SER A 12 15.13 8.64 -4.53
C SER A 12 14.20 7.67 -5.26
N ILE A 13 12.89 7.91 -5.22
CA ILE A 13 11.93 7.10 -5.96
C ILE A 13 12.00 7.47 -7.46
N ASP A 14 12.22 6.48 -8.31
CA ASP A 14 12.25 6.63 -9.77
C ASP A 14 10.83 6.55 -10.36
N TRP A 15 10.10 7.67 -10.26
CA TRP A 15 8.71 7.76 -10.71
C TRP A 15 8.58 7.63 -12.23
N MET A 16 7.76 6.69 -12.68
CA MET A 16 7.30 6.63 -14.06
C MET A 16 6.14 7.60 -14.27
N HIS A 17 5.94 8.06 -15.50
CA HIS A 17 4.84 8.96 -15.88
C HIS A 17 4.00 8.43 -17.05
N ASP A 18 4.30 7.23 -17.55
CA ASP A 18 3.53 6.56 -18.59
C ASP A 18 2.87 5.29 -18.01
N LEU A 19 1.53 5.27 -18.03
CA LEU A 19 0.75 4.14 -17.51
C LEU A 19 0.96 2.85 -18.30
N ALA A 20 1.14 2.93 -19.62
CA ALA A 20 1.31 1.75 -20.45
C ALA A 20 2.66 1.07 -20.17
N GLU A 21 3.74 1.86 -20.09
CA GLU A 21 5.07 1.38 -19.72
C GLU A 21 5.09 0.83 -18.29
N ALA A 22 4.47 1.53 -17.33
CA ALA A 22 4.35 1.06 -15.96
C ALA A 22 3.58 -0.27 -15.88
N SER A 23 2.51 -0.41 -16.68
CA SER A 23 1.73 -1.65 -16.75
C SER A 23 2.51 -2.82 -17.35
N VAL A 24 3.32 -2.56 -18.38
CA VAL A 24 4.22 -3.56 -18.97
C VAL A 24 5.26 -4.01 -17.95
N ARG A 25 5.90 -3.06 -17.26
CA ARG A 25 6.90 -3.33 -16.22
C ARG A 25 6.30 -4.12 -15.06
N ALA A 26 5.15 -3.70 -14.55
CA ALA A 26 4.46 -4.36 -13.44
C ALA A 26 4.14 -5.82 -13.75
N ARG A 27 3.63 -6.09 -14.96
CA ARG A 27 3.36 -7.45 -15.42
C ARG A 27 4.64 -8.29 -15.54
N LYS A 28 5.71 -7.73 -16.10
CA LYS A 28 7.00 -8.40 -16.28
C LYS A 28 7.65 -8.76 -14.95
N GLU A 29 7.68 -7.80 -14.01
CA GLU A 29 8.30 -7.96 -12.69
C GLU A 29 7.37 -8.65 -11.66
N ARG A 30 6.09 -8.84 -12.00
CA ARG A 30 5.02 -9.32 -11.09
C ARG A 30 4.90 -8.47 -9.81
N LYS A 31 5.14 -7.17 -9.94
CA LYS A 31 5.02 -6.19 -8.86
C LYS A 31 3.69 -5.44 -8.96
N PRO A 32 3.07 -5.06 -7.84
CA PRO A 32 2.01 -4.05 -7.84
C PRO A 32 2.52 -2.70 -8.35
N ILE A 33 1.59 -1.85 -8.78
CA ILE A 33 1.87 -0.45 -9.14
C ILE A 33 1.46 0.43 -7.97
N LEU A 34 2.36 1.27 -7.47
CA LEU A 34 2.05 2.38 -6.57
C LEU A 34 1.80 3.60 -7.44
N ILE A 35 0.59 4.16 -7.38
CA ILE A 35 0.19 5.28 -8.21
C ILE A 35 -0.05 6.49 -7.31
N ASP A 36 0.70 7.56 -7.52
CA ASP A 36 0.48 8.87 -6.92
C ASP A 36 -0.29 9.76 -7.92
N ILE A 37 -1.52 10.13 -7.58
CA ILE A 37 -2.28 11.14 -8.33
C ILE A 37 -2.07 12.50 -7.68
N PHE A 38 -1.38 13.38 -8.39
CA PHE A 38 -1.04 14.73 -7.94
C PHE A 38 -1.68 15.80 -8.83
N GLN A 39 -1.45 17.06 -8.49
CA GLN A 39 -1.67 18.21 -9.36
C GLN A 39 -0.69 19.33 -8.96
N ASP A 40 -0.51 20.32 -9.83
CA ASP A 40 0.21 21.54 -9.49
C ASP A 40 -0.49 22.36 -8.39
N ASP A 41 0.28 23.22 -7.70
CA ASP A 41 -0.18 24.09 -6.60
C ASP A 41 -0.95 23.31 -5.50
N CYS A 42 -0.40 22.17 -5.08
CA CYS A 42 -1.03 21.24 -4.15
C CYS A 42 -0.19 21.03 -2.88
N GLY A 43 -0.48 21.78 -1.81
CA GLY A 43 0.29 21.66 -0.56
C GLY A 43 0.25 20.26 0.09
N GLY A 44 -0.78 19.46 -0.16
CA GLY A 44 -0.83 18.06 0.29
C GLY A 44 0.11 17.14 -0.51
N CYS A 45 0.24 17.42 -1.81
CA CYS A 45 1.14 16.71 -2.71
C CYS A 45 2.59 17.06 -2.37
N ASP A 46 2.89 18.36 -2.21
CA ASP A 46 4.21 18.85 -1.78
C ASP A 46 4.62 18.21 -0.46
N LYS A 47 3.69 18.12 0.51
CA LYS A 47 3.96 17.48 1.80
C LYS A 47 4.24 15.98 1.68
N LEU A 48 3.59 15.26 0.75
CA LEU A 48 3.92 13.85 0.50
C LEU A 48 5.34 13.74 -0.08
N ASP A 49 5.69 14.56 -1.07
CA ASP A 49 7.02 14.56 -1.70
C ASP A 49 8.12 14.89 -0.68
N ASP A 50 7.96 15.96 0.10
CA ASP A 50 8.98 16.50 1.01
C ASP A 50 9.18 15.69 2.30
N VAL A 51 8.13 15.01 2.77
CA VAL A 51 8.16 14.30 4.06
C VAL A 51 8.07 12.80 3.87
N THR A 52 7.08 12.34 3.12
CA THR A 52 6.74 10.92 3.07
C THR A 52 7.64 10.19 2.09
N PHE A 53 7.68 10.64 0.83
CA PHE A 53 8.52 10.04 -0.21
C PHE A 53 10.01 10.33 -0.05
N ALA A 54 10.37 11.35 0.75
CA ALA A 54 11.74 11.63 1.15
C ALA A 54 12.27 10.69 2.25
N ASP A 55 11.41 9.92 2.94
CA ASP A 55 11.84 8.96 3.95
C ASP A 55 12.63 7.79 3.30
N PRO A 56 13.88 7.55 3.69
CA PRO A 56 14.72 6.54 3.04
C PRO A 56 14.17 5.11 3.15
N ALA A 57 13.55 4.76 4.28
CA ALA A 57 13.00 3.43 4.48
C ALA A 57 11.77 3.21 3.60
N LEU A 58 10.93 4.24 3.44
CA LEU A 58 9.81 4.19 2.51
C LEU A 58 10.28 4.11 1.05
N ALA A 59 11.23 4.96 0.64
CA ALA A 59 11.74 4.96 -0.72
C ALA A 59 12.36 3.60 -1.11
N GLN A 60 13.12 2.98 -0.20
CA GLN A 60 13.66 1.63 -0.38
C GLN A 60 12.55 0.58 -0.49
N ALA A 61 11.53 0.65 0.37
CA ALA A 61 10.40 -0.27 0.30
C ALA A 61 9.65 -0.16 -1.03
N ILE A 62 9.46 1.06 -1.55
CA ILE A 62 8.82 1.33 -2.83
C ILE A 62 9.65 0.74 -3.97
N ALA A 63 10.95 1.07 -4.04
CA ALA A 63 11.85 0.59 -5.09
C ALA A 63 11.93 -0.96 -5.14
N ALA A 64 11.93 -1.60 -3.96
CA ALA A 64 12.01 -3.06 -3.86
C ALA A 64 10.71 -3.76 -4.30
N ARG A 65 9.55 -3.20 -3.95
CA ARG A 65 8.26 -3.92 -3.97
C ARG A 65 7.27 -3.44 -5.02
N PHE A 66 7.42 -2.23 -5.55
CA PHE A 66 6.44 -1.59 -6.42
C PHE A 66 7.05 -1.13 -7.75
N VAL A 67 6.17 -0.93 -8.73
CA VAL A 67 6.41 -0.03 -9.85
C VAL A 67 5.81 1.33 -9.48
N PRO A 68 6.62 2.36 -9.19
CA PRO A 68 6.12 3.70 -8.88
C PRO A 68 5.68 4.43 -10.16
N LEU A 69 4.46 4.97 -10.14
CA LEU A 69 3.83 5.73 -11.23
C LEU A 69 3.24 7.02 -10.66
N LYS A 70 3.52 8.17 -11.26
CA LYS A 70 2.97 9.47 -10.85
C LYS A 70 2.21 10.08 -12.02
N LEU A 71 0.92 10.35 -11.82
CA LEU A 71 -0.01 10.85 -12.83
C LEU A 71 -0.66 12.14 -12.34
N ASP A 72 -0.93 13.06 -13.27
CA ASP A 72 -1.58 14.33 -12.95
C ASP A 72 -3.11 14.20 -13.07
N LEU A 73 -3.82 14.76 -12.10
CA LEU A 73 -5.29 14.69 -12.01
C LEU A 73 -5.99 15.20 -13.29
N PHE A 74 -5.45 16.25 -13.90
CA PHE A 74 -6.03 16.98 -15.02
C PHE A 74 -5.41 16.63 -16.37
N GLN A 75 -4.17 16.13 -16.42
CA GLN A 75 -3.56 15.67 -17.67
C GLN A 75 -3.91 14.21 -17.99
N ASP A 76 -3.97 13.33 -16.99
CA ASP A 76 -4.25 11.91 -17.17
C ASP A 76 -5.75 11.56 -17.08
N ARG A 77 -6.60 12.38 -17.71
CA ARG A 77 -8.07 12.38 -17.49
C ARG A 77 -8.76 11.05 -17.77
N GLU A 78 -8.27 10.27 -18.74
CA GLU A 78 -8.89 8.97 -19.02
C GLU A 78 -8.69 8.02 -17.84
N PHE A 79 -7.50 7.98 -17.26
CA PHE A 79 -7.21 7.17 -16.09
C PHE A 79 -7.99 7.66 -14.86
N THR A 80 -7.97 8.97 -14.59
CA THR A 80 -8.60 9.53 -13.38
C THR A 80 -10.12 9.42 -13.44
N ARG A 81 -10.73 9.62 -14.62
CA ARG A 81 -12.18 9.39 -14.83
C ARG A 81 -12.56 7.92 -14.67
N GLN A 82 -11.78 7.00 -15.25
CA GLN A 82 -12.04 5.56 -15.13
C GLN A 82 -12.03 5.11 -13.66
N HIS A 83 -11.18 5.70 -12.84
CA HIS A 83 -11.03 5.37 -11.42
C HIS A 83 -11.77 6.34 -10.49
N GLN A 84 -12.59 7.24 -11.04
CA GLN A 84 -13.40 8.21 -10.30
C GLN A 84 -12.58 9.07 -9.31
N VAL A 85 -11.33 9.39 -9.66
CA VAL A 85 -10.46 10.24 -8.84
C VAL A 85 -10.82 11.71 -9.11
N PHE A 86 -11.11 12.45 -8.05
CA PHE A 86 -11.51 13.86 -8.11
C PHE A 86 -10.77 14.76 -7.10
N TRP A 87 -9.83 14.19 -6.33
CA TRP A 87 -9.12 14.87 -5.24
C TRP A 87 -7.65 14.45 -5.19
N THR A 88 -6.80 15.35 -4.72
CA THR A 88 -5.34 15.16 -4.62
C THR A 88 -4.81 15.51 -3.22
N PRO A 89 -3.72 14.88 -2.77
CA PRO A 89 -3.14 13.67 -3.37
C PRO A 89 -4.09 12.47 -3.19
N THR A 90 -4.09 11.56 -4.16
CA THR A 90 -4.75 10.24 -4.03
C THR A 90 -3.75 9.16 -4.38
N ILE A 91 -3.51 8.25 -3.43
CA ILE A 91 -2.63 7.09 -3.61
C ILE A 91 -3.48 5.88 -3.98
N LEU A 92 -3.13 5.23 -5.08
CA LEU A 92 -3.74 3.97 -5.51
C LEU A 92 -2.68 2.87 -5.51
N ILE A 93 -3.08 1.66 -5.11
CA ILE A 93 -2.26 0.47 -5.29
C ILE A 93 -2.99 -0.47 -6.22
N ALA A 94 -2.41 -0.71 -7.39
CA ALA A 94 -2.92 -1.66 -8.38
C ALA A 94 -2.13 -2.97 -8.35
N ASP A 95 -2.79 -4.08 -8.70
CA ASP A 95 -2.09 -5.33 -8.93
C ASP A 95 -1.27 -5.31 -10.24
N HIS A 96 -0.49 -6.36 -10.49
CA HIS A 96 0.34 -6.48 -11.70
C HIS A 96 -0.46 -6.62 -13.02
N SER A 97 -1.80 -6.57 -12.97
CA SER A 97 -2.68 -6.42 -14.14
C SER A 97 -3.25 -5.01 -14.29
N ALA A 98 -2.69 -4.04 -13.55
CA ALA A 98 -3.10 -2.63 -13.51
C ALA A 98 -4.55 -2.43 -13.02
N LYS A 99 -5.06 -3.34 -12.19
CA LYS A 99 -6.36 -3.16 -11.52
C LYS A 99 -6.14 -2.64 -10.11
N VAL A 100 -6.70 -1.47 -9.81
CA VAL A 100 -6.67 -0.86 -8.47
C VAL A 100 -7.33 -1.79 -7.45
N ARG A 101 -6.64 -1.99 -6.32
CA ARG A 101 -7.06 -2.84 -5.19
C ARG A 101 -7.15 -2.10 -3.87
N TYR A 102 -6.51 -0.94 -3.77
CA TYR A 102 -6.52 -0.11 -2.58
C TYR A 102 -6.42 1.37 -2.97
N THR A 103 -7.07 2.22 -2.19
CA THR A 103 -7.07 3.67 -2.34
C THR A 103 -6.86 4.30 -0.96
N SER A 104 -5.89 5.20 -0.87
CA SER A 104 -5.71 6.10 0.27
C SER A 104 -5.80 7.53 -0.23
N VAL A 105 -6.53 8.38 0.49
CA VAL A 105 -6.70 9.79 0.14
C VAL A 105 -5.88 10.67 1.06
N ASN A 106 -5.43 11.80 0.52
CA ASN A 106 -4.69 12.83 1.23
C ASN A 106 -3.35 12.33 1.80
N TYR A 107 -2.67 13.19 2.55
CA TYR A 107 -1.38 12.94 3.15
C TYR A 107 -1.43 11.90 4.28
N LEU A 108 -0.43 11.01 4.29
CA LEU A 108 -0.05 10.19 5.45
C LEU A 108 1.46 10.34 5.74
N PRO A 109 1.89 10.35 7.01
CA PRO A 109 3.32 10.30 7.34
C PRO A 109 3.97 8.96 6.95
N PRO A 110 5.31 8.88 6.91
CA PRO A 110 6.03 7.66 6.49
C PRO A 110 5.60 6.36 7.17
N ALA A 111 5.33 6.39 8.49
CA ALA A 111 5.00 5.19 9.26
C ALA A 111 3.67 4.57 8.80
N GLU A 112 2.60 5.37 8.74
CA GLU A 112 1.30 4.95 8.22
C GLU A 112 1.36 4.69 6.71
N PHE A 113 2.23 5.38 5.96
CA PHE A 113 2.38 5.11 4.54
C PHE A 113 2.94 3.70 4.29
N LEU A 114 3.93 3.26 5.09
CA LEU A 114 4.40 1.87 5.05
C LEU A 114 3.29 0.87 5.39
N ASP A 115 2.36 1.23 6.28
CA ASP A 115 1.19 0.39 6.61
C ASP A 115 0.28 0.24 5.39
N ILE A 116 -0.03 1.32 4.68
CA ILE A 116 -0.85 1.22 3.46
C ILE A 116 -0.14 0.48 2.33
N LEU A 117 1.19 0.56 2.21
CA LEU A 117 1.94 -0.26 1.23
C LEU A 117 1.77 -1.75 1.53
N ASN A 118 1.88 -2.15 2.80
CA ASN A 118 1.64 -3.53 3.22
C ASN A 118 0.20 -3.97 2.96
N ILE A 119 -0.78 -3.13 3.34
CA ILE A 119 -2.20 -3.45 3.17
C ILE A 119 -2.53 -3.60 1.68
N GLY A 120 -2.21 -2.59 0.86
CA GLY A 120 -2.52 -2.59 -0.56
C GLY A 120 -1.80 -3.70 -1.33
N GLU A 121 -0.53 -4.00 -1.01
CA GLU A 121 0.15 -5.15 -1.61
C GLU A 121 -0.47 -6.48 -1.17
N GLY A 122 -0.91 -6.60 0.10
CA GLY A 122 -1.60 -7.77 0.60
C GLY A 122 -2.91 -8.02 -0.13
N LEU A 123 -3.72 -6.97 -0.33
CA LEU A 123 -4.94 -7.03 -1.13
C LEU A 123 -4.67 -7.42 -2.59
N ALA A 124 -3.64 -6.84 -3.19
CA ALA A 124 -3.20 -7.21 -4.53
C ALA A 124 -2.75 -8.67 -4.60
N ALA A 125 -2.00 -9.17 -3.62
CA ALA A 125 -1.53 -10.56 -3.56
C ALA A 125 -2.69 -11.55 -3.44
N MET A 126 -3.70 -11.27 -2.60
CA MET A 126 -4.86 -12.15 -2.44
C MET A 126 -5.63 -12.36 -3.75
N ARG A 127 -5.70 -11.33 -4.62
CA ARG A 127 -6.31 -11.48 -5.95
C ARG A 127 -5.66 -12.58 -6.80
N TRP A 128 -4.38 -12.83 -6.57
CA TRP A 128 -3.56 -13.83 -7.25
C TRP A 128 -3.26 -15.04 -6.38
N GLN A 129 -4.12 -15.32 -5.40
CA GLN A 129 -4.02 -16.46 -4.48
C GLN A 129 -2.73 -16.48 -3.63
N GLY A 130 -2.04 -15.35 -3.50
CA GLY A 130 -0.83 -15.19 -2.69
C GLY A 130 -1.16 -15.00 -1.21
N TYR A 131 -1.90 -15.92 -0.59
CA TYR A 131 -2.44 -15.74 0.75
C TYR A 131 -1.35 -15.74 1.84
N ASP A 132 -0.32 -16.59 1.73
CA ASP A 132 0.83 -16.56 2.67
C ASP A 132 1.56 -15.22 2.62
N LYS A 133 1.78 -14.68 1.41
CA LYS A 133 2.36 -13.35 1.22
C LYS A 133 1.50 -12.27 1.86
N ALA A 134 0.18 -12.31 1.63
CA ALA A 134 -0.74 -11.34 2.21
C ALA A 134 -0.72 -11.40 3.76
N ILE A 135 -0.79 -12.59 4.35
CA ILE A 135 -0.70 -12.78 5.81
C ILE A 135 0.59 -12.16 6.36
N ASN A 136 1.74 -12.42 5.72
CA ASN A 136 3.02 -11.85 6.15
C ASN A 136 3.04 -10.32 6.07
N LEU A 137 2.45 -9.75 5.01
CA LEU A 137 2.34 -8.29 4.87
C LEU A 137 1.47 -7.66 5.95
N PHE A 138 0.32 -8.28 6.25
CA PHE A 138 -0.57 -7.81 7.32
C PHE A 138 0.04 -7.97 8.72
N ASN A 139 0.76 -9.08 8.97
CA ASN A 139 1.57 -9.23 10.18
C ASN A 139 2.62 -8.13 10.29
N GLY A 140 3.27 -7.76 9.18
CA GLY A 140 4.24 -6.66 9.17
C GLY A 140 3.67 -5.30 9.57
N VAL A 141 2.36 -5.05 9.35
CA VAL A 141 1.68 -3.86 9.90
C VAL A 141 1.52 -4.02 11.40
N ARG A 142 0.87 -5.10 11.85
CA ARG A 142 0.63 -5.39 13.27
C ARG A 142 1.92 -5.35 14.09
N ASP A 143 3.02 -5.87 13.57
CA ASP A 143 4.27 -5.97 14.31
C ASP A 143 5.02 -4.62 14.36
N ARG A 144 4.91 -3.79 13.31
CA ARG A 144 5.53 -2.46 13.25
C ARG A 144 4.75 -1.43 14.09
N THR A 145 3.43 -1.43 13.99
CA THR A 145 2.53 -0.49 14.65
C THR A 145 1.46 -1.25 15.46
N PRO A 146 1.81 -1.95 16.56
CA PRO A 146 0.86 -2.80 17.28
C PRO A 146 -0.48 -2.15 17.57
N ASP A 147 -0.51 -0.92 18.04
CA ASP A 147 -1.75 -0.19 18.36
C ASP A 147 -1.99 0.99 17.40
N GLY A 148 -1.45 0.89 16.19
CA GLY A 148 -1.58 1.90 15.15
C GLY A 148 -2.99 1.98 14.54
N PRO A 149 -3.32 3.10 13.88
CA PRO A 149 -4.66 3.35 13.35
C PRO A 149 -5.08 2.38 12.22
N LEU A 150 -4.11 1.81 11.51
CA LEU A 150 -4.33 0.88 10.38
C LEU A 150 -4.18 -0.59 10.79
N THR A 151 -3.76 -0.88 12.02
CA THR A 151 -3.60 -2.25 12.51
C THR A 151 -4.92 -3.04 12.57
N PRO A 152 -6.06 -2.44 12.98
CA PRO A 152 -7.35 -3.12 12.89
C PRO A 152 -7.71 -3.54 11.45
N GLU A 153 -7.38 -2.71 10.45
CA GLU A 153 -7.57 -3.03 9.03
C GLU A 153 -6.71 -4.23 8.62
N ALA A 154 -5.42 -4.20 8.97
CA ALA A 154 -4.50 -5.27 8.63
C ALA A 154 -4.92 -6.61 9.26
N ILE A 155 -5.31 -6.63 10.54
CA ILE A 155 -5.79 -7.85 11.21
C ILE A 155 -7.08 -8.36 10.55
N TYR A 156 -8.01 -7.46 10.19
CA TYR A 156 -9.23 -7.83 9.49
C TYR A 156 -8.91 -8.56 8.18
N TRP A 157 -8.06 -7.98 7.33
CA TRP A 157 -7.66 -8.58 6.07
C TRP A 157 -6.82 -9.85 6.23
N ARG A 158 -6.05 -9.97 7.31
CA ARG A 158 -5.36 -11.21 7.68
C ARG A 158 -6.34 -12.35 7.92
N GLY A 159 -7.45 -12.10 8.60
CA GLY A 159 -8.53 -13.08 8.77
C GLY A 159 -9.13 -13.54 7.44
N ILE A 160 -9.38 -12.61 6.50
CA ILE A 160 -9.84 -12.93 5.14
C ILE A 160 -8.80 -13.77 4.38
N ALA A 161 -7.51 -13.41 4.48
CA ALA A 161 -6.44 -14.18 3.86
C ALA A 161 -6.35 -15.60 4.44
N ALA A 162 -6.47 -15.75 5.77
CA ALA A 162 -6.48 -17.03 6.47
C ALA A 162 -7.68 -17.90 6.06
N TYR A 163 -8.86 -17.30 5.91
CA TYR A 163 -10.06 -17.97 5.38
C TYR A 163 -9.80 -18.58 4.01
N PHE A 164 -9.28 -17.79 3.05
CA PHE A 164 -9.02 -18.30 1.71
C PHE A 164 -7.90 -19.35 1.68
N ARG A 165 -6.83 -19.14 2.45
CA ARG A 165 -5.74 -20.09 2.62
C ARG A 165 -6.22 -21.44 3.18
N GLY A 166 -7.13 -21.40 4.15
CA GLY A 166 -7.73 -22.58 4.80
C GLY A 166 -8.85 -23.25 4.00
N GLY A 167 -8.97 -22.98 2.70
CA GLY A 167 -10.01 -23.57 1.86
C GLY A 167 -11.41 -23.03 2.16
N LYS A 168 -11.52 -21.75 2.51
CA LYS A 168 -12.77 -21.05 2.89
C LYS A 168 -13.32 -21.53 4.24
N SER A 169 -12.43 -21.72 5.21
CA SER A 169 -12.80 -22.11 6.57
C SER A 169 -13.07 -20.89 7.45
N SER A 170 -14.30 -20.77 7.97
CA SER A 170 -14.63 -19.72 8.93
C SER A 170 -13.81 -19.83 10.22
N SER A 171 -13.40 -21.04 10.63
CA SER A 171 -12.57 -21.21 11.83
C SER A 171 -11.20 -20.54 11.67
N SER A 172 -10.63 -20.54 10.46
CA SER A 172 -9.36 -19.88 10.18
C SER A 172 -9.48 -18.35 10.30
N ALA A 173 -10.57 -17.76 9.81
CA ALA A 173 -10.81 -16.32 10.01
C ALA A 173 -11.11 -15.98 11.47
N ASN A 174 -11.95 -16.77 12.14
CA ASN A 174 -12.40 -16.49 13.49
C ASN A 174 -11.23 -16.47 14.50
N SER A 175 -10.24 -17.34 14.33
CA SER A 175 -9.03 -17.33 15.16
C SER A 175 -8.25 -16.01 15.03
N GLU A 176 -8.19 -15.45 13.82
CA GLU A 176 -7.51 -14.17 13.57
C GLU A 176 -8.31 -12.98 14.10
N TRP A 177 -9.63 -13.03 13.92
CA TRP A 177 -10.53 -11.96 14.35
C TRP A 177 -10.81 -11.94 15.85
N ALA A 178 -10.50 -13.02 16.58
CA ALA A 178 -10.47 -13.00 18.04
C ALA A 178 -9.49 -11.92 18.55
N GLU A 179 -8.31 -11.80 17.93
CA GLU A 179 -7.34 -10.73 18.25
C GLU A 179 -7.94 -9.34 17.96
N LEU A 180 -8.63 -9.18 16.83
CA LEU A 180 -9.25 -7.91 16.46
C LEU A 180 -10.32 -7.46 17.46
N LEU A 181 -11.18 -8.39 17.90
CA LEU A 181 -12.22 -8.13 18.88
C LEU A 181 -11.68 -7.85 20.28
N GLU A 182 -10.59 -8.52 20.66
CA GLU A 182 -9.94 -8.30 21.96
C GLU A 182 -9.24 -6.94 22.02
N ARG A 183 -8.46 -6.60 20.98
CA ARG A 183 -7.58 -5.43 21.00
C ARG A 183 -8.24 -4.16 20.49
N PHE A 184 -9.18 -4.28 19.56
CA PHE A 184 -9.83 -3.13 18.90
C PHE A 184 -11.35 -3.29 18.79
N PRO A 185 -12.06 -3.57 19.90
CA PRO A 185 -13.50 -3.88 19.89
C PRO A 185 -14.35 -2.75 19.26
N ASP A 186 -13.93 -1.50 19.45
CA ASP A 186 -14.69 -0.33 18.97
C ASP A 186 -14.34 0.09 17.53
N SER A 187 -13.34 -0.54 16.91
CA SER A 187 -12.91 -0.21 15.56
C SER A 187 -14.01 -0.50 14.53
N ILE A 188 -14.04 0.29 13.45
CA ILE A 188 -14.94 0.02 12.32
C ILE A 188 -14.68 -1.36 11.68
N TRP A 189 -13.49 -1.91 11.86
CA TRP A 189 -13.08 -3.21 11.31
C TRP A 189 -13.59 -4.37 12.15
N ALA A 190 -13.60 -4.24 13.48
CA ALA A 190 -14.28 -5.20 14.35
C ALA A 190 -15.78 -5.31 14.00
N LYS A 191 -16.43 -4.17 13.70
CA LYS A 191 -17.85 -4.12 13.30
C LYS A 191 -18.16 -4.74 11.94
N ARG A 192 -17.14 -5.10 11.14
CA ARG A 192 -17.29 -5.75 9.83
C ARG A 192 -17.22 -7.27 9.90
N ILE A 193 -16.84 -7.84 11.04
CA ILE A 193 -16.80 -9.30 11.22
C ILE A 193 -18.24 -9.84 11.05
N PRO A 194 -18.46 -10.80 10.13
CA PRO A 194 -19.78 -11.34 9.81
C PRO A 194 -20.34 -12.29 10.88
#